data_AF-A0A534B224-F1
#
_entry.id   AF-A0A534B224-F1
#
_cell.length_a   1.000
_cell.length_b   1.000
_cell.length_c   1.000
_cell.angle_alpha   90.00
_cell.angle_beta   90.00
_cell.angle_gamma   90.00
#
_symmetry.space_group_name_H-M   'P 1'
#
loop_
_entity.id
_entity.type
_entity.pdbx_description
1 polymer ?
#
loop_
_entity_poly.entity_id
_entity_poly.type
_entity_poly.pdbx_seq_one_letter_code
_entity_poly.pdbx_strand_id
1 'polypeptide(L)'
;MHERALRTVLLIQAIEETDQDGDVLPMADRVQATRAIEEDSPLGDSSSPVDAQVQAPLSSADEWFLTRRAEALLANLRTRSPGVDHVLAVAGGATWLDRAMLAVAFAVGVVLATLDGDRRINILGLPLIGLIAWNVFAYVALISATLHVHPERVRPRRWRGSLYARWVRARIEALVGHSTRFNAPLAPGLRRFAADWWDIAQPLFMVRARRLLHFAAACVALGLIAGFCVRGFVLRYPAGWHSTFLGPESAHASLIALYGPASALSGIAIPSAQEIAALRWTSPTGGAEAGEWVRLMAWTAMLYIVVPRLLAALASTLELWRLSRRLTIPAALCGYMGVLLVRAHAETT
;
A
#
# COMPACT_ATOMS: atom_id res chain seq x y z
N MET A 1 7.00 5.13 19.74
CA MET A 1 6.17 3.90 19.67
C MET A 1 5.99 3.34 18.24
N HIS A 2 5.99 2.00 18.09
CA HIS A 2 5.71 1.29 16.82
C HIS A 2 4.22 1.32 16.44
N GLU A 3 3.88 1.29 15.15
CA GLU A 3 2.49 1.32 14.64
C GLU A 3 1.55 0.33 15.32
N ARG A 4 1.96 -0.95 15.40
CA ARG A 4 1.14 -2.01 15.99
C ARG A 4 0.86 -1.75 17.47
N ALA A 5 1.88 -1.34 18.22
CA ALA A 5 1.76 -1.02 19.64
C ALA A 5 0.85 0.19 19.84
N LEU A 6 1.11 1.28 19.11
CA LEU A 6 0.32 2.52 19.21
C LEU A 6 -1.15 2.29 18.90
N ARG A 7 -1.45 1.48 17.87
CA ARG A 7 -2.82 1.14 17.51
C ARG A 7 -3.54 0.36 18.62
N THR A 8 -2.85 -0.60 19.25
CA THR A 8 -3.40 -1.37 20.37
C THR A 8 -3.63 -0.46 21.59
N VAL A 9 -2.67 0.39 21.93
CA VAL A 9 -2.78 1.32 23.07
C VAL A 9 -3.93 2.30 22.85
N LEU A 10 -4.04 2.94 21.68
CA LEU A 10 -5.13 3.86 21.36
C LEU A 10 -6.50 3.19 21.37
N LEU A 11 -6.58 1.92 20.92
CA LEU A 11 -7.82 1.17 20.98
C LEU A 11 -8.26 0.95 22.44
N ILE A 12 -7.34 0.48 23.29
CA ILE A 12 -7.65 0.23 24.71
C ILE A 12 -8.00 1.53 25.43
N GLN A 13 -7.24 2.60 25.22
CA GLN A 13 -7.55 3.92 25.75
C GLN A 13 -8.97 4.36 25.35
N ALA A 14 -9.30 4.29 24.06
CA ALA A 14 -10.60 4.73 23.57
C ALA A 14 -11.76 3.90 24.16
N ILE A 15 -11.54 2.60 24.39
CA ILE A 15 -12.53 1.75 25.06
C ILE A 15 -12.64 2.12 26.54
N GLU A 16 -11.54 2.19 27.29
CA GLU A 16 -11.59 2.50 28.73
C GLU A 16 -12.23 3.86 29.04
N GLU A 17 -12.02 4.87 28.18
CA GLU A 17 -12.60 6.20 28.34
C GLU A 17 -14.10 6.25 27.99
N THR A 18 -14.61 5.29 27.22
CA THR A 18 -16.02 5.24 26.80
C THR A 18 -16.83 4.18 27.55
N ASP A 19 -16.19 3.11 28.02
CA ASP A 19 -16.74 2.06 28.85
C ASP A 19 -16.43 2.37 30.33
N GLN A 20 -17.11 3.37 30.90
CA GLN A 20 -16.86 3.75 32.31
C GLN A 20 -17.43 2.73 33.30
N ASP A 21 -18.51 2.04 32.91
CA ASP A 21 -19.19 1.04 33.74
C ASP A 21 -18.49 -0.32 33.73
N GLY A 22 -17.61 -0.57 32.74
CA GLY A 22 -16.84 -1.81 32.64
C GLY A 22 -17.60 -2.97 32.01
N ASP A 23 -18.60 -2.66 31.18
CA ASP A 23 -19.44 -3.64 30.48
C ASP A 23 -18.64 -4.47 29.47
N VAL A 24 -17.63 -3.86 28.85
CA VAL A 24 -16.77 -4.50 27.83
C VAL A 24 -15.47 -5.00 28.45
N LEU A 25 -14.84 -4.12 29.23
CA LEU A 25 -13.58 -4.36 29.91
C LEU A 25 -13.81 -4.14 31.41
N PRO A 26 -14.07 -5.21 32.18
CA PRO A 26 -14.32 -5.12 33.61
C PRO A 26 -13.22 -4.39 34.37
N MET A 27 -13.57 -3.63 35.40
CA MET A 27 -12.60 -2.88 36.20
C MET A 27 -11.54 -3.80 36.83
N ALA A 28 -11.94 -5.01 37.25
CA ALA A 28 -11.02 -6.01 37.78
C ALA A 28 -9.92 -6.37 36.79
N ASP A 29 -10.25 -6.57 35.51
CA ASP A 29 -9.26 -6.86 34.46
C ASP A 29 -8.32 -5.69 34.24
N ARG A 30 -8.83 -4.45 34.29
CA ARG A 30 -8.05 -3.21 34.11
C ARG A 30 -7.01 -3.05 35.22
N VAL A 31 -7.40 -3.32 36.45
CA VAL A 31 -6.56 -3.25 37.65
C VAL A 31 -5.55 -4.40 37.66
N GLN A 32 -6.00 -5.63 37.38
CA GLN A 32 -5.12 -6.80 37.30
C GLN A 32 -4.05 -6.61 36.23
N ALA A 33 -4.40 -6.07 35.06
CA ALA A 33 -3.44 -5.79 34.00
C ALA A 33 -2.43 -4.70 34.38
N THR A 34 -2.82 -3.72 35.19
CA THR A 34 -1.88 -2.72 35.73
C THR A 34 -0.90 -3.39 36.70
N ARG A 35 -1.42 -4.06 37.74
CA ARG A 35 -0.59 -4.71 38.78
C ARG A 35 0.37 -5.74 38.21
N ALA A 36 -0.09 -6.61 37.30
CA ALA A 36 0.74 -7.64 36.71
C ALA A 36 1.95 -7.07 35.93
N ILE A 37 1.83 -5.87 35.36
CA ILE A 37 2.93 -5.22 34.62
C ILE A 37 3.82 -4.40 35.54
N GLU A 38 3.29 -3.84 36.64
CA GLU A 38 4.09 -3.19 37.68
C GLU A 38 5.00 -4.20 38.39
N GLU A 39 4.47 -5.37 38.73
CA GLU A 39 5.22 -6.48 39.34
C GLU A 39 6.35 -6.99 38.43
N ASP A 40 6.15 -6.97 37.11
CA ASP A 40 7.10 -7.45 36.10
C ASP A 40 7.94 -6.30 35.49
N SER A 41 7.87 -5.10 36.07
CA SER A 41 8.53 -3.91 35.52
C SER A 41 10.06 -4.06 35.65
N PRO A 42 10.82 -4.02 34.54
CA PRO A 42 12.28 -4.14 34.56
C PRO A 42 12.99 -2.91 35.16
N LEU A 43 12.23 -1.89 35.56
CA LEU A 43 12.69 -0.64 36.16
C LEU A 43 12.06 -0.50 37.56
N GLY A 44 12.37 -1.44 38.45
CA GLY A 44 12.19 -1.21 39.89
C GLY A 44 13.05 -0.04 40.33
N ASP A 45 12.49 0.90 41.08
CA ASP A 45 13.13 2.05 41.75
C ASP A 45 13.41 3.36 40.97
N SER A 46 12.72 3.66 39.86
CA SER A 46 12.73 5.03 39.30
C SER A 46 11.42 5.80 39.53
N SER A 47 10.79 5.61 40.68
CA SER A 47 9.77 6.53 41.19
C SER A 47 10.43 7.79 41.75
N SER A 48 10.72 8.79 40.90
CA SER A 48 10.83 10.16 41.40
C SER A 48 9.42 10.74 41.61
N PRO A 49 9.17 11.47 42.70
CA PRO A 49 7.86 12.00 43.00
C PRO A 49 7.44 13.04 41.98
N VAL A 50 6.21 12.86 41.50
CA VAL A 50 5.18 13.89 41.24
C VAL A 50 5.70 15.32 41.35
N ASP A 51 6.14 15.89 40.24
CA ASP A 51 5.95 17.31 39.94
C ASP A 51 5.83 17.52 38.42
N ALA A 52 4.59 17.78 38.01
CA ALA A 52 4.14 18.44 36.80
C ALA A 52 5.15 18.62 35.65
N GLN A 53 5.18 17.67 34.72
CA GLN A 53 5.35 17.97 33.29
C GLN A 53 4.33 17.21 32.47
N VAL A 54 3.10 17.76 32.46
CA VAL A 54 1.95 17.35 31.61
C VAL A 54 2.27 17.42 30.10
N GLN A 55 3.48 17.84 29.71
CA GLN A 55 3.92 18.04 28.34
C GLN A 55 5.29 17.40 28.01
N ALA A 56 5.91 16.65 28.94
CA ALA A 56 7.10 15.88 28.58
C ALA A 56 6.71 14.70 27.65
N PRO A 57 7.51 14.39 26.63
CA PRO A 57 7.29 13.19 25.83
C PRO A 57 7.38 11.95 26.73
N LEU A 58 6.47 10.98 26.51
CA LEU A 58 6.46 9.71 27.25
C LEU A 58 7.86 9.07 27.24
N SER A 59 8.32 8.60 28.40
CA SER A 59 9.60 7.91 28.49
C SER A 59 9.52 6.52 27.84
N SER A 60 10.67 5.92 27.54
CA SER A 60 10.72 4.54 27.02
C SER A 60 10.08 3.53 27.99
N ALA A 61 10.13 3.79 29.29
CA ALA A 61 9.49 2.98 30.33
C ALA A 61 7.97 3.10 30.24
N ASP A 62 7.47 4.32 30.07
CA ASP A 62 6.04 4.59 29.91
C ASP A 62 5.48 3.94 28.64
N GLU A 63 6.20 4.06 27.52
CA GLU A 63 5.83 3.38 26.27
C GLU A 63 5.76 1.86 26.44
N TRP A 64 6.73 1.27 27.16
CA TRP A 64 6.77 -0.17 27.42
C TRP A 64 5.58 -0.61 28.29
N PHE A 65 5.34 0.10 29.40
CA PHE A 65 4.23 -0.17 30.31
C PHE A 65 2.88 -0.10 29.58
N LEU A 66 2.62 1.00 28.86
CA LEU A 66 1.39 1.18 28.09
C LEU A 66 1.20 0.06 27.06
N THR A 67 2.27 -0.31 26.34
CA THR A 67 2.21 -1.36 25.33
C THR A 67 1.84 -2.70 25.97
N ARG A 68 2.52 -3.09 27.05
CA ARG A 68 2.30 -4.38 27.72
C ARG A 68 0.92 -4.48 28.34
N ARG A 69 0.50 -3.43 29.05
CA ARG A 69 -0.84 -3.35 29.64
C ARG A 69 -1.92 -3.45 28.56
N ALA A 70 -1.77 -2.70 27.46
CA ALA A 70 -2.74 -2.74 26.36
C ALA A 70 -2.76 -4.10 25.64
N GLU A 71 -1.62 -4.78 25.52
CA GLU A 71 -1.56 -6.14 24.98
C GLU A 71 -2.28 -7.17 25.87
N ALA A 72 -2.12 -7.07 27.19
CA ALA A 72 -2.82 -7.92 28.16
C ALA A 72 -4.35 -7.69 28.09
N LEU A 73 -4.78 -6.42 28.08
CA LEU A 73 -6.20 -6.09 27.95
C LEU A 73 -6.79 -6.47 26.59
N LEU A 74 -6.01 -6.35 25.50
CA LEU A 74 -6.44 -6.81 24.19
C LEU A 74 -6.65 -8.35 24.17
N ALA A 75 -5.83 -9.12 24.88
CA ALA A 75 -6.01 -10.56 25.00
C ALA A 75 -7.35 -10.90 25.68
N ASN A 76 -7.68 -10.20 26.77
CA ASN A 76 -8.97 -10.35 27.46
C ASN A 76 -10.15 -9.85 26.61
N LEU A 77 -9.95 -8.80 25.82
CA LEU A 77 -10.98 -8.27 24.93
C LEU A 77 -11.29 -9.23 23.78
N ARG A 78 -10.28 -9.94 23.25
CA ARG A 78 -10.46 -10.92 22.15
C ARG A 78 -11.33 -12.10 22.53
N THR A 79 -11.27 -12.56 23.77
CA THR A 79 -12.10 -13.69 24.24
C THR A 79 -13.58 -13.31 24.27
N ARG A 80 -13.88 -12.05 24.60
CA ARG A 80 -15.26 -11.52 24.67
C ARG A 80 -15.75 -10.98 23.33
N SER A 81 -14.86 -10.48 22.47
CA SER A 81 -15.20 -9.76 21.24
C SER A 81 -14.20 -10.07 20.10
N PRO A 82 -14.38 -11.19 19.38
CA PRO A 82 -13.45 -11.58 18.30
C PRO A 82 -13.43 -10.60 17.12
N GLY A 83 -14.47 -9.77 16.96
CA GLY A 83 -14.54 -8.76 15.89
C GLY A 83 -13.45 -7.67 15.96
N VAL A 84 -12.78 -7.52 17.10
CA VAL A 84 -11.71 -6.53 17.30
C VAL A 84 -10.50 -6.79 16.41
N ASP A 85 -10.18 -8.05 16.11
CA ASP A 85 -9.06 -8.38 15.22
C ASP A 85 -9.30 -7.91 13.79
N HIS A 86 -10.55 -7.91 13.33
CA HIS A 86 -10.89 -7.37 12.02
C HIS A 86 -10.68 -5.85 11.97
N VAL A 87 -11.10 -5.13 13.03
CA VAL A 87 -10.88 -3.68 13.14
C VAL A 87 -9.39 -3.35 13.13
N LEU A 88 -8.58 -4.06 13.92
CA LEU A 88 -7.13 -3.88 13.96
C LEU A 88 -6.46 -4.24 12.63
N ALA A 89 -6.89 -5.29 11.94
CA ALA A 89 -6.35 -5.68 10.63
C ALA A 89 -6.60 -4.61 9.56
N VAL A 90 -7.82 -4.06 9.51
CA VAL A 90 -8.18 -2.99 8.57
C VAL A 90 -7.45 -1.70 8.91
N ALA A 91 -7.37 -1.32 10.19
CA ALA A 91 -6.61 -0.15 10.62
C ALA A 91 -5.10 -0.29 10.29
N GLY A 92 -4.59 -1.51 10.22
CA GLY A 92 -3.26 -1.86 9.70
C GLY A 92 -3.11 -1.90 8.18
N GLY A 93 -4.18 -1.65 7.43
CA GLY A 93 -4.17 -1.62 5.97
C GLY A 93 -4.01 -3.00 5.32
N ALA A 94 -4.24 -4.10 6.06
CA ALA A 94 -4.23 -5.44 5.49
C ALA A 94 -5.64 -5.81 5.04
N THR A 95 -5.94 -5.68 3.74
CA THR A 95 -7.29 -5.99 3.25
C THR A 95 -7.28 -6.92 2.05
N TRP A 96 -8.26 -7.82 2.00
CA TRP A 96 -8.47 -8.71 0.85
C TRP A 96 -8.70 -7.93 -0.45
N LEU A 97 -9.22 -6.69 -0.35
CA LEU A 97 -9.43 -5.79 -1.48
C LEU A 97 -8.12 -5.44 -2.19
N ASP A 98 -7.01 -5.32 -1.46
CA ASP A 98 -5.72 -5.04 -2.09
C ASP A 98 -5.32 -6.19 -3.02
N ARG A 99 -5.53 -7.44 -2.58
CA ARG A 99 -5.30 -8.63 -3.40
C ARG A 99 -6.27 -8.70 -4.59
N ALA A 100 -7.54 -8.40 -4.36
CA ALA A 100 -8.55 -8.37 -5.44
C ALA A 100 -8.19 -7.31 -6.49
N MET A 101 -7.75 -6.12 -6.07
CA MET A 101 -7.29 -5.06 -6.97
C MET A 101 -6.10 -5.51 -7.82
N LEU A 102 -5.12 -6.20 -7.22
CA LEU A 102 -3.97 -6.74 -7.96
C LEU A 102 -4.40 -7.82 -8.97
N ALA A 103 -5.34 -8.69 -8.60
CA ALA A 103 -5.89 -9.69 -9.51
C ALA A 103 -6.64 -9.05 -10.69
N VAL A 104 -7.46 -8.02 -10.43
CA VAL A 104 -8.14 -7.24 -11.46
C VAL A 104 -7.13 -6.53 -12.36
N ALA A 105 -6.10 -5.91 -11.79
CA ALA A 105 -5.04 -5.25 -12.55
C ALA A 105 -4.32 -6.23 -13.50
N PHE A 106 -4.01 -7.44 -13.02
CA PHE A 106 -3.45 -8.49 -13.86
C PHE A 106 -4.43 -8.91 -14.99
N ALA A 107 -5.70 -9.13 -14.67
CA ALA A 107 -6.71 -9.47 -15.66
C ALA A 107 -6.89 -8.38 -16.73
N VAL A 108 -6.87 -7.10 -16.33
CA VAL A 108 -6.85 -5.96 -17.26
C VAL A 108 -5.65 -6.03 -18.20
N GLY A 109 -4.47 -6.37 -17.69
CA GLY A 109 -3.27 -6.60 -18.50
C GLY A 109 -3.48 -7.68 -19.57
N VAL A 110 -4.04 -8.83 -19.18
CA VAL A 110 -4.34 -9.93 -20.11
C VAL A 110 -5.32 -9.49 -21.20
N VAL A 111 -6.37 -8.75 -20.82
CA VAL A 111 -7.36 -8.20 -21.76
C VAL A 111 -6.73 -7.16 -22.69
N LEU A 112 -5.85 -6.29 -22.19
CA LEU A 112 -5.12 -5.33 -23.03
C LEU A 112 -4.32 -6.05 -24.13
N ALA A 113 -3.78 -7.24 -23.85
CA ALA A 113 -3.06 -8.02 -24.85
C ALA A 113 -3.95 -8.46 -26.02
N THR A 114 -5.28 -8.48 -25.90
CA THR A 114 -6.17 -8.86 -27.00
C THR A 114 -6.56 -7.70 -27.91
N LEU A 115 -6.30 -6.45 -27.50
CA LEU A 115 -6.66 -5.26 -28.28
C LEU A 115 -5.82 -5.06 -29.56
N ASP A 116 -4.75 -5.84 -29.74
CA ASP A 116 -3.89 -5.81 -30.94
C ASP A 116 -4.45 -6.60 -32.15
N GLY A 117 -5.65 -7.18 -32.03
CA GLY A 117 -6.38 -7.88 -33.10
C GLY A 117 -6.66 -9.36 -32.81
N ASP A 118 -7.70 -9.93 -33.42
CA ASP A 118 -8.27 -11.23 -33.01
C ASP A 118 -7.31 -12.43 -33.12
N ARG A 119 -6.40 -12.46 -34.11
CA ARG A 119 -5.50 -13.60 -34.36
C ARG A 119 -4.07 -13.23 -34.76
N ARG A 120 -3.62 -12.02 -34.40
CA ARG A 120 -2.30 -11.49 -34.79
C ARG A 120 -1.69 -10.68 -33.65
N ILE A 121 -0.37 -10.71 -33.52
CA ILE A 121 0.36 -9.92 -32.52
C ILE A 121 1.00 -8.73 -33.23
N ASN A 122 0.48 -7.53 -32.98
CA ASN A 122 1.04 -6.31 -33.53
C ASN A 122 2.28 -5.90 -32.73
N ILE A 123 3.43 -5.93 -33.38
CA ILE A 123 4.71 -5.52 -32.82
C ILE A 123 4.72 -3.99 -32.60
N LEU A 124 3.94 -3.22 -33.37
CA LEU A 124 3.66 -1.81 -33.09
C LEU A 124 2.34 -1.63 -32.31
N GLY A 125 2.00 -2.61 -31.49
CA GLY A 125 0.74 -2.67 -30.76
C GLY A 125 0.52 -1.46 -29.85
N LEU A 126 -0.68 -0.87 -29.96
CA LEU A 126 -1.11 0.26 -29.15
C LEU A 126 -1.08 -0.01 -27.63
N PRO A 127 -1.44 -1.21 -27.13
CA PRO A 127 -1.47 -1.49 -25.69
C PRO A 127 -0.11 -1.37 -25.02
N LEU A 128 0.94 -1.97 -25.61
CA LEU A 128 2.29 -1.91 -25.04
C LEU A 128 2.86 -0.50 -25.12
N ILE A 129 2.76 0.16 -26.28
CA ILE A 129 3.25 1.52 -26.48
C ILE A 129 2.53 2.50 -25.54
N GLY A 130 1.20 2.42 -25.46
CA GLY A 130 0.40 3.24 -24.57
C GLY A 130 0.77 3.05 -23.10
N LEU A 131 0.99 1.81 -22.67
CA LEU A 131 1.40 1.51 -21.30
C LEU A 131 2.81 2.06 -21.01
N ILE A 132 3.76 1.93 -21.94
CA ILE A 132 5.11 2.50 -21.80
C ILE A 132 5.04 4.03 -21.73
N ALA A 133 4.33 4.68 -22.66
CA ALA A 133 4.18 6.13 -22.70
C ALA A 133 3.57 6.66 -21.39
N TRP A 134 2.53 6.01 -20.88
CA TRP A 134 1.91 6.34 -19.60
C TRP A 134 2.90 6.17 -18.42
N ASN A 135 3.72 5.12 -18.44
CA ASN A 135 4.73 4.90 -17.40
C ASN A 135 5.81 5.98 -17.43
N VAL A 136 6.35 6.30 -18.61
CA VAL A 136 7.32 7.40 -18.80
C VAL A 136 6.73 8.71 -18.29
N PHE A 137 5.50 9.05 -18.68
CA PHE A 137 4.80 10.24 -18.17
C PHE A 137 4.70 10.24 -16.64
N ALA A 138 4.31 9.12 -16.03
CA ALA A 138 4.23 9.00 -14.58
C ALA A 138 5.59 9.19 -13.89
N TYR A 139 6.67 8.66 -14.46
CA TYR A 139 8.02 8.84 -13.92
C TYR A 139 8.49 10.28 -14.04
N VAL A 140 8.27 10.92 -15.20
CA VAL A 140 8.57 12.35 -15.39
C VAL A 140 7.80 13.20 -14.37
N ALA A 141 6.51 12.90 -14.15
CA ALA A 141 5.69 13.60 -13.16
C ALA A 141 6.19 13.39 -11.71
N LEU A 142 6.69 12.21 -11.37
CA LEU A 142 7.26 11.91 -10.05
C LEU A 142 8.61 12.61 -9.84
N ILE A 143 9.47 12.61 -10.86
CA ILE A 143 10.77 13.29 -10.82
C ILE A 143 10.56 14.80 -10.72
N SER A 144 9.69 15.38 -11.55
CA SER A 144 9.40 16.82 -11.51
C SER A 144 8.78 17.24 -10.17
N ALA A 145 7.87 16.45 -9.62
CA ALA A 145 7.31 16.70 -8.29
C ALA A 145 8.37 16.67 -7.18
N THR A 146 9.46 15.92 -7.36
CA THR A 146 10.58 15.86 -6.41
C THR A 146 11.51 17.06 -6.57
N LEU A 147 11.75 17.51 -7.82
CA LEU A 147 12.63 18.65 -8.13
C LEU A 147 11.98 20.01 -7.83
N HIS A 148 10.66 20.13 -7.96
CA HIS A 148 9.92 21.36 -7.69
C HIS A 148 9.52 21.54 -6.22
N VAL A 149 10.08 20.75 -5.29
CA VAL A 149 9.95 21.01 -3.85
C VAL A 149 10.82 22.22 -3.49
N HIS A 150 10.26 23.43 -3.62
CA HIS A 150 10.84 24.60 -2.98
C HIS A 150 10.80 24.43 -1.44
N PRO A 151 11.88 24.74 -0.71
CA PRO A 151 11.94 24.60 0.75
C PRO A 151 11.01 25.56 1.50
N GLU A 152 10.49 26.59 0.83
CA GLU A 152 9.63 27.61 1.40
C GLU A 152 8.16 27.26 1.16
N ARG A 153 7.47 26.82 2.22
CA ARG A 153 6.01 26.60 2.32
C ARG A 153 5.51 25.30 1.73
N VAL A 154 5.69 24.21 2.48
CA VAL A 154 4.84 23.01 2.39
C VAL A 154 3.43 23.39 2.87
N ARG A 155 2.65 24.08 2.03
CA ARG A 155 1.19 24.08 2.16
C ARG A 155 0.73 22.67 1.81
N PRO A 156 -0.05 21.99 2.68
CA PRO A 156 -0.54 20.67 2.36
C PRO A 156 -1.35 20.78 1.07
N ARG A 157 -0.93 20.06 0.03
CA ARG A 157 -1.56 20.03 -1.29
C ARG A 157 -2.94 19.36 -1.17
N ARG A 158 -3.91 20.15 -0.67
CA ARG A 158 -5.26 19.75 -0.23
C ARG A 158 -6.12 19.07 -1.30
N TRP A 159 -5.74 19.11 -2.58
CA TRP A 159 -6.66 18.76 -3.67
C TRP A 159 -6.68 17.28 -4.11
N ARG A 160 -5.54 16.56 -4.06
CA ARG A 160 -5.51 15.12 -4.44
C ARG A 160 -5.60 14.17 -3.25
N GLY A 161 -5.27 14.64 -2.05
CA GLY A 161 -5.46 13.89 -0.81
C GLY A 161 -6.93 13.77 -0.41
N SER A 162 -7.81 14.71 -0.79
CA SER A 162 -9.19 14.80 -0.31
C SER A 162 -10.09 13.61 -0.73
N LEU A 163 -10.01 13.12 -1.96
CA LEU A 163 -10.88 12.02 -2.42
C LEU A 163 -10.48 10.67 -1.83
N TYR A 164 -9.20 10.32 -1.88
CA TYR A 164 -8.71 9.08 -1.29
C TYR A 164 -8.82 9.11 0.24
N ALA A 165 -8.50 10.24 0.89
CA ALA A 165 -8.74 10.42 2.33
C ALA A 165 -10.22 10.21 2.70
N ARG A 166 -11.16 10.79 1.93
CA ARG A 166 -12.60 10.59 2.15
C ARG A 166 -13.03 9.14 1.94
N TRP A 167 -12.53 8.48 0.89
CA TRP A 167 -12.85 7.09 0.61
C TRP A 167 -12.33 6.14 1.69
N VAL A 168 -11.08 6.32 2.15
CA VAL A 168 -10.53 5.50 3.24
C VAL A 168 -11.23 5.80 4.56
N ARG A 169 -11.53 7.08 4.88
CA ARG A 169 -12.30 7.44 6.08
C ARG A 169 -13.68 6.78 6.06
N ALA A 170 -14.43 6.91 4.97
CA ALA A 170 -15.74 6.27 4.79
C ALA A 170 -15.66 4.74 4.93
N ARG A 171 -14.55 4.12 4.49
CA ARG A 171 -14.31 2.69 4.64
C ARG A 171 -14.07 2.29 6.10
N ILE A 172 -13.27 3.06 6.84
CA ILE A 172 -13.05 2.83 8.28
C ILE A 172 -14.36 3.01 9.04
N GLU A 173 -15.12 4.07 8.75
CA GLU A 173 -16.43 4.34 9.35
C GLU A 173 -17.45 3.23 9.04
N ALA A 174 -17.51 2.73 7.80
CA ALA A 174 -18.39 1.63 7.42
C ALA A 174 -18.05 0.31 8.14
N LEU A 175 -16.76 0.05 8.38
CA LEU A 175 -16.30 -1.13 9.10
C LEU A 175 -16.55 -1.04 10.60
N VAL A 176 -16.32 0.13 11.20
CA VAL A 176 -16.76 0.41 12.58
C VAL A 176 -18.28 0.19 12.67
N GLY A 177 -19.05 0.74 11.74
CA GLY A 177 -20.50 0.55 11.66
C GLY A 177 -20.97 -0.91 11.50
N HIS A 178 -20.17 -1.77 10.86
CA HIS A 178 -20.48 -3.20 10.75
C HIS A 178 -20.14 -3.96 12.04
N SER A 179 -19.00 -3.65 12.67
CA SER A 179 -18.59 -4.24 13.96
C SER A 179 -19.48 -3.78 15.12
N THR A 180 -19.99 -2.55 15.10
CA THR A 180 -20.90 -2.01 16.12
C THR A 180 -22.27 -2.67 16.11
N ARG A 181 -22.65 -3.37 15.03
CA ARG A 181 -23.92 -4.13 14.97
C ARG A 181 -23.90 -5.40 15.81
N PHE A 182 -22.73 -5.91 16.16
CA PHE A 182 -22.59 -7.15 16.92
C PHE A 182 -22.31 -6.94 18.41
N ASN A 183 -21.77 -5.77 18.82
CA ASN A 183 -21.52 -5.44 20.23
C ASN A 183 -21.81 -3.94 20.49
N ALA A 184 -23.04 -3.62 20.91
CA ALA A 184 -23.47 -2.25 21.18
C ALA A 184 -22.62 -1.50 22.22
N PRO A 185 -22.16 -2.13 23.34
CA PRO A 185 -21.31 -1.44 24.33
C PRO A 185 -19.93 -1.05 23.80
N LEU A 186 -19.38 -1.81 22.84
CA LEU A 186 -18.05 -1.57 22.24
C LEU A 186 -18.07 -0.44 21.19
N ALA A 187 -19.27 -0.08 20.70
CA ALA A 187 -19.46 0.82 19.58
C ALA A 187 -18.88 2.25 19.78
N PRO A 188 -19.05 2.91 20.94
CA PRO A 188 -18.49 4.25 21.17
C PRO A 188 -16.96 4.25 21.16
N GLY A 189 -16.33 3.26 21.81
CA GLY A 189 -14.87 3.12 21.86
C GLY A 189 -14.25 2.91 20.48
N LEU A 190 -14.86 2.06 19.64
CA LEU A 190 -14.37 1.84 18.27
C LEU A 190 -14.49 3.10 17.39
N ARG A 191 -15.55 3.90 17.56
CA ARG A 191 -15.70 5.17 16.81
C ARG A 191 -14.64 6.19 17.22
N ARG A 192 -14.38 6.32 18.52
CA ARG A 192 -13.35 7.21 19.03
C ARG A 192 -11.96 6.78 18.56
N PHE A 193 -11.63 5.50 18.72
CA PHE A 193 -10.40 4.92 18.21
C PHE A 193 -10.21 5.21 16.71
N ALA A 194 -11.24 5.03 15.89
CA ALA A 194 -11.16 5.28 14.45
C ALA A 194 -10.86 6.76 14.13
N ALA A 195 -11.44 7.70 14.87
CA ALA A 195 -11.17 9.13 14.71
C ALA A 195 -9.73 9.47 15.12
N ASP A 196 -9.30 9.02 16.30
CA ASP A 196 -7.96 9.31 16.84
C ASP A 196 -6.86 8.65 15.98
N TRP A 197 -7.10 7.42 15.52
CA TRP A 197 -6.17 6.71 14.63
C TRP A 197 -6.04 7.38 13.27
N TRP A 198 -7.13 7.96 12.74
CA TRP A 198 -7.15 8.55 11.41
C TRP A 198 -6.13 9.68 11.25
N ASP A 199 -6.05 10.55 12.25
CA ASP A 199 -5.18 11.73 12.23
C ASP A 199 -3.70 11.34 12.23
N ILE A 200 -3.36 10.21 12.87
CA ILE A 200 -1.99 9.68 12.93
C ILE A 200 -1.66 8.85 11.68
N ALA A 201 -2.62 8.05 11.20
CA ALA A 201 -2.40 7.05 10.16
C ALA A 201 -2.50 7.60 8.73
N GLN A 202 -2.99 8.82 8.53
CA GLN A 202 -3.11 9.46 7.22
C GLN A 202 -1.84 9.32 6.34
N PRO A 203 -0.61 9.66 6.81
CA PRO A 203 0.60 9.47 6.03
C PRO A 203 0.86 8.00 5.68
N LEU A 204 0.63 7.06 6.60
CA LEU A 204 0.80 5.62 6.36
C LEU A 204 -0.13 5.13 5.24
N PHE A 205 -1.39 5.56 5.24
CA PHE A 205 -2.36 5.19 4.21
C PHE A 205 -1.97 5.74 2.83
N MET A 206 -1.37 6.93 2.74
CA MET A 206 -0.88 7.46 1.46
C MET A 206 0.27 6.63 0.92
N VAL A 207 1.23 6.26 1.77
CA VAL A 207 2.36 5.41 1.33
C VAL A 207 1.87 4.02 0.91
N ARG A 208 0.92 3.42 1.65
CA ARG A 208 0.28 2.16 1.28
C ARG A 208 -0.44 2.24 -0.07
N ALA A 209 -1.19 3.32 -0.32
CA ALA A 209 -1.89 3.56 -1.57
C ALA A 209 -0.91 3.65 -2.75
N ARG A 210 0.14 4.47 -2.59
CA ARG A 210 1.19 4.63 -3.60
C ARG A 210 1.87 3.30 -3.88
N ARG A 211 2.23 2.53 -2.85
CA ARG A 211 2.79 1.18 -2.98
C ARG A 211 1.83 0.26 -3.77
N LEU A 212 0.55 0.25 -3.43
CA LEU A 212 -0.47 -0.55 -4.12
C LEU A 212 -0.58 -0.17 -5.60
N LEU A 213 -0.57 1.13 -5.92
CA LEU A 213 -0.61 1.62 -7.31
C LEU A 213 0.62 1.18 -8.11
N HIS A 214 1.81 1.16 -7.51
CA HIS A 214 3.00 0.63 -8.16
C HIS A 214 2.89 -0.88 -8.43
N PHE A 215 2.44 -1.66 -7.45
CA PHE A 215 2.20 -3.10 -7.65
C PHE A 215 1.10 -3.36 -8.69
N ALA A 216 0.00 -2.61 -8.67
CA ALA A 216 -1.07 -2.75 -9.64
C ALA A 216 -0.56 -2.47 -11.06
N ALA A 217 0.22 -1.40 -11.26
CA ALA A 217 0.83 -1.11 -12.56
C ALA A 217 1.80 -2.22 -13.03
N ALA A 218 2.58 -2.80 -12.12
CA ALA A 218 3.42 -3.96 -12.43
C ALA A 218 2.57 -5.18 -12.80
N CYS A 219 1.46 -5.44 -12.09
CA CYS A 219 0.53 -6.53 -12.41
C CYS A 219 -0.14 -6.35 -13.78
N VAL A 220 -0.52 -5.13 -14.17
CA VAL A 220 -1.04 -4.86 -15.53
C VAL A 220 0.00 -5.25 -16.58
N ALA A 221 1.27 -4.84 -16.40
CA ALA A 221 2.33 -5.19 -17.34
C ALA A 221 2.60 -6.71 -17.36
N LEU A 222 2.62 -7.38 -16.21
CA LEU A 222 2.77 -8.83 -16.13
C LEU A 222 1.60 -9.58 -16.79
N GLY A 223 0.38 -9.09 -16.62
CA GLY A 223 -0.80 -9.62 -17.30
C GLY A 223 -0.72 -9.45 -18.82
N LEU A 224 -0.24 -8.29 -19.29
CA LEU A 224 0.00 -8.02 -20.70
C LEU A 224 1.04 -9.00 -21.27
N ILE A 225 2.15 -9.20 -20.57
CA ILE A 225 3.18 -10.18 -20.94
C ILE A 225 2.59 -11.60 -21.01
N ALA A 226 1.85 -12.01 -19.99
CA ALA A 226 1.20 -13.33 -19.96
C ALA A 226 0.23 -13.50 -21.14
N GLY A 227 -0.55 -12.47 -21.47
CA GLY A 227 -1.42 -12.45 -22.64
C GLY A 227 -0.66 -12.63 -23.95
N PHE A 228 0.46 -11.93 -24.14
CA PHE A 228 1.31 -12.14 -25.32
C PHE A 228 1.95 -13.52 -25.36
N CYS A 229 2.40 -14.05 -24.22
CA CYS A 229 2.95 -15.41 -24.12
C CYS A 229 1.93 -16.47 -24.53
N VAL A 230 0.69 -16.38 -24.05
CA VAL A 230 -0.40 -17.30 -24.45
C VAL A 230 -0.66 -17.17 -25.95
N ARG A 231 -0.80 -15.95 -26.46
CA ARG A 231 -1.11 -15.71 -27.89
C ARG A 231 0.02 -16.19 -28.81
N GLY A 232 1.28 -15.95 -28.45
CA GLY A 232 2.43 -16.27 -29.29
C GLY A 232 2.89 -17.72 -29.19
N PHE A 233 2.97 -18.28 -27.99
CA PHE A 233 3.51 -19.64 -27.79
C PHE A 233 2.42 -20.72 -27.81
N VAL A 234 1.27 -20.47 -27.21
CA VAL A 234 0.19 -21.47 -27.10
C VAL A 234 -0.71 -21.42 -28.33
N LEU A 235 -1.21 -20.23 -28.68
CA LEU A 235 -2.12 -20.05 -29.81
C LEU A 235 -1.39 -19.85 -31.15
N ARG A 236 -0.06 -19.69 -31.13
CA ARG A 236 0.80 -19.52 -32.30
C ARG A 236 0.35 -18.41 -33.24
N TYR A 237 -0.14 -17.31 -32.68
CA TYR A 237 -0.52 -16.15 -33.47
C TYR A 237 0.73 -15.52 -34.11
N PRO A 238 0.72 -15.22 -35.42
CA PRO A 238 1.86 -14.60 -36.07
C PRO A 238 2.08 -13.17 -35.58
N ALA A 239 3.34 -12.77 -35.45
CA ALA A 239 3.74 -11.41 -35.14
C ALA A 239 4.04 -10.64 -36.42
N GLY A 240 3.60 -9.39 -36.49
CA GLY A 240 3.82 -8.51 -37.62
C GLY A 240 3.47 -7.08 -37.26
N TRP A 241 3.38 -6.20 -38.25
CA TRP A 241 2.97 -4.82 -37.99
C TRP A 241 2.09 -4.26 -39.10
N HIS A 242 1.28 -3.27 -38.73
CA HIS A 242 0.53 -2.46 -39.67
C HIS A 242 0.48 -1.02 -39.18
N SER A 243 0.64 -0.09 -40.11
CA SER A 243 0.48 1.34 -39.88
C SER A 243 -0.02 2.00 -41.16
N THR A 244 -0.99 2.89 -40.99
CA THR A 244 -1.45 3.83 -42.04
C THR A 244 -0.54 5.05 -42.15
N PHE A 245 0.27 5.33 -41.13
CA PHE A 245 1.10 6.54 -41.04
C PHE A 245 2.58 6.27 -41.31
N LEU A 246 3.10 5.12 -40.90
CA LEU A 246 4.53 4.81 -40.99
C LEU A 246 4.85 3.97 -42.24
N GLY A 247 5.90 4.37 -42.95
CA GLY A 247 6.58 3.52 -43.93
C GLY A 247 7.53 2.52 -43.25
N PRO A 248 8.08 1.55 -44.00
CA PRO A 248 8.94 0.50 -43.44
C PRO A 248 10.18 1.00 -42.69
N GLU A 249 10.88 2.01 -43.24
CA GLU A 249 12.04 2.62 -42.59
C GLU A 249 11.68 3.30 -41.27
N SER A 250 10.59 4.08 -41.24
CA SER A 250 10.10 4.73 -40.03
C SER A 250 9.60 3.73 -38.99
N ALA A 251 9.00 2.63 -39.44
CA ALA A 251 8.59 1.52 -38.57
C ALA A 251 9.83 0.87 -37.93
N HIS A 252 10.85 0.53 -38.71
CA HIS A 252 12.12 -0.02 -38.21
C HIS A 252 12.81 0.93 -37.21
N ALA A 253 12.90 2.22 -37.51
CA ALA A 253 13.43 3.21 -36.57
C ALA A 253 12.63 3.28 -35.26
N SER A 254 11.31 3.19 -35.33
CA SER A 254 10.43 3.16 -34.15
C SER A 254 10.64 1.89 -33.33
N LEU A 255 10.83 0.74 -33.99
CA LEU A 255 11.15 -0.53 -33.33
C LEU A 255 12.51 -0.47 -32.64
N ILE A 256 13.53 0.14 -33.26
CA ILE A 256 14.83 0.37 -32.61
C ILE A 256 14.66 1.25 -31.37
N ALA A 257 13.91 2.35 -31.47
CA ALA A 257 13.69 3.24 -30.33
C ALA A 257 12.95 2.55 -29.17
N LEU A 258 11.97 1.69 -29.49
CA LEU A 258 11.12 1.02 -28.51
C LEU A 258 11.76 -0.24 -27.91
N TYR A 259 12.40 -1.06 -28.74
CA TYR A 259 12.93 -2.38 -28.38
C TYR A 259 14.45 -2.41 -28.25
N GLY A 260 15.18 -1.40 -28.73
CA GLY A 260 16.64 -1.38 -28.77
C GLY A 260 17.30 -1.66 -27.41
N PRO A 261 16.91 -0.96 -26.33
CA PRO A 261 17.48 -1.24 -25.01
C PRO A 261 17.18 -2.65 -24.48
N ALA A 262 15.99 -3.19 -24.78
CA ALA A 262 15.64 -4.57 -24.44
C ALA A 262 16.39 -5.59 -25.31
N SER A 263 16.62 -5.28 -26.59
CA SER A 263 17.41 -6.08 -27.53
C SER A 263 18.86 -6.18 -27.05
N ALA A 264 19.47 -5.06 -26.68
CA ALA A 264 20.82 -5.02 -26.12
C ALA A 264 20.95 -5.83 -24.82
N LEU A 265 19.93 -5.80 -23.95
CA LEU A 265 19.93 -6.53 -22.69
C LEU A 265 19.68 -8.05 -22.85
N SER A 266 18.79 -8.42 -23.77
CA SER A 266 18.36 -9.81 -23.97
C SER A 266 19.19 -10.58 -24.99
N GLY A 267 19.97 -9.88 -25.81
CA GLY A 267 20.71 -10.46 -26.95
C GLY A 267 19.82 -10.82 -28.15
N ILE A 268 18.52 -10.53 -28.11
CA ILE A 268 17.60 -10.77 -29.22
C ILE A 268 17.75 -9.63 -30.22
N ALA A 269 18.27 -9.91 -31.40
CA ALA A 269 18.47 -8.90 -32.44
C ALA A 269 17.14 -8.37 -32.99
N ILE A 270 17.10 -7.07 -33.29
CA ILE A 270 16.00 -6.48 -34.07
C ILE A 270 16.30 -6.76 -35.55
N PRO A 271 15.37 -7.34 -36.32
CA PRO A 271 15.56 -7.62 -37.74
C PRO A 271 15.85 -6.35 -38.55
N SER A 272 16.53 -6.52 -39.67
CA SER A 272 16.85 -5.44 -40.61
C SER A 272 15.60 -4.74 -41.16
N ALA A 273 15.76 -3.53 -41.69
CA ALA A 273 14.63 -2.78 -42.27
C ALA A 273 13.89 -3.56 -43.37
N GLN A 274 14.62 -4.36 -44.17
CA GLN A 274 14.03 -5.22 -45.21
C GLN A 274 13.20 -6.36 -44.60
N GLU A 275 13.69 -7.02 -43.56
CA GLU A 275 12.96 -8.08 -42.86
C GLU A 275 11.72 -7.50 -42.15
N ILE A 276 11.84 -6.34 -41.51
CA ILE A 276 10.70 -5.62 -40.94
C ILE A 276 9.68 -5.27 -42.03
N ALA A 277 10.11 -4.82 -43.21
CA ALA A 277 9.19 -4.55 -44.32
C ALA A 277 8.38 -5.80 -44.72
N ALA A 278 8.99 -6.98 -44.70
CA ALA A 278 8.33 -8.26 -44.99
C ALA A 278 7.32 -8.70 -43.92
N LEU A 279 7.47 -8.23 -42.67
CA LEU A 279 6.52 -8.49 -41.58
C LEU A 279 5.25 -7.63 -41.66
N ARG A 280 5.18 -6.67 -42.60
CA ARG A 280 4.03 -5.78 -42.74
C ARG A 280 2.81 -6.54 -43.25
N TRP A 281 1.67 -6.37 -42.60
CA TRP A 281 0.41 -6.90 -43.13
C TRP A 281 -0.10 -6.05 -44.31
N THR A 282 0.27 -6.45 -45.53
CA THR A 282 -0.20 -5.89 -46.81
C THR A 282 -1.10 -6.86 -47.59
N SER A 283 -1.10 -8.15 -47.24
CA SER A 283 -1.84 -9.25 -47.86
C SER A 283 -2.22 -10.29 -46.78
N PRO A 284 -3.09 -11.30 -47.02
CA PRO A 284 -3.38 -12.36 -46.03
C PRO A 284 -2.12 -13.12 -45.56
N THR A 285 -1.07 -13.11 -46.39
CA THR A 285 0.27 -13.61 -46.11
C THR A 285 1.15 -12.47 -45.59
N GLY A 286 1.26 -12.33 -44.27
CA GLY A 286 2.15 -11.36 -43.64
C GLY A 286 2.37 -11.69 -42.15
N GLY A 287 3.50 -11.25 -41.62
CA GLY A 287 3.98 -11.62 -40.29
C GLY A 287 4.80 -12.91 -40.27
N ALA A 288 5.45 -13.17 -39.14
CA ALA A 288 6.30 -14.33 -38.92
C ALA A 288 6.00 -14.98 -37.56
N GLU A 289 6.75 -16.02 -37.22
CA GLU A 289 6.67 -16.66 -35.90
C GLU A 289 6.89 -15.62 -34.79
N ALA A 290 5.98 -15.62 -33.80
CA ALA A 290 5.96 -14.59 -32.77
C ALA A 290 6.97 -14.80 -31.63
N GLY A 291 7.68 -15.93 -31.59
CA GLY A 291 8.43 -16.34 -30.40
C GLY A 291 9.47 -15.31 -29.93
N GLU A 292 10.32 -14.84 -30.84
CA GLU A 292 11.34 -13.82 -30.52
C GLU A 292 10.71 -12.45 -30.22
N TRP A 293 9.69 -12.07 -30.98
CA TRP A 293 8.94 -10.84 -30.75
C TRP A 293 8.28 -10.79 -29.37
N VAL A 294 7.64 -11.88 -28.96
CA VAL A 294 6.99 -11.97 -27.63
C VAL A 294 8.03 -11.89 -26.52
N ARG A 295 9.18 -12.57 -26.66
CA ARG A 295 10.29 -12.43 -25.69
C ARG A 295 10.82 -10.99 -25.63
N LEU A 296 11.00 -10.35 -26.78
CA LEU A 296 11.50 -8.97 -26.86
C LEU A 296 10.49 -7.97 -26.26
N MET A 297 9.20 -8.13 -26.55
CA MET A 297 8.11 -7.36 -25.95
C MET A 297 8.05 -7.56 -24.43
N ALA A 298 8.26 -8.78 -23.95
CA ALA A 298 8.34 -9.07 -22.53
C ALA A 298 9.53 -8.37 -21.87
N TRP A 299 10.72 -8.44 -22.47
CA TRP A 299 11.90 -7.72 -21.98
C TRP A 299 11.70 -6.21 -21.94
N THR A 300 11.08 -5.62 -22.98
CA THR A 300 10.73 -4.20 -23.02
C THR A 300 9.76 -3.83 -21.90
N ALA A 301 8.67 -4.59 -21.72
CA ALA A 301 7.72 -4.34 -20.63
C ALA A 301 8.38 -4.51 -19.24
N MET A 302 9.29 -5.48 -19.09
CA MET A 302 10.05 -5.66 -17.86
C MET A 302 10.95 -4.45 -17.57
N LEU A 303 11.70 -3.99 -18.56
CA LEU A 303 12.66 -2.89 -18.43
C LEU A 303 11.98 -1.55 -18.15
N TYR A 304 10.96 -1.19 -18.92
CA TYR A 304 10.33 0.14 -18.83
C TYR A 304 9.24 0.22 -17.77
N ILE A 305 8.63 -0.90 -17.39
CA ILE A 305 7.44 -0.89 -16.54
C ILE A 305 7.66 -1.73 -15.28
N VAL A 306 7.85 -3.04 -15.39
CA VAL A 306 7.81 -3.92 -14.21
C VAL A 306 8.95 -3.59 -13.24
N VAL A 307 10.20 -3.55 -13.71
CA VAL A 307 11.36 -3.30 -12.85
C VAL A 307 11.29 -1.93 -12.18
N PRO A 308 11.08 -0.80 -12.89
CA PRO A 308 11.00 0.50 -12.22
C PRO A 308 9.81 0.61 -11.26
N ARG A 309 8.67 -0.03 -11.55
CA ARG A 309 7.52 -0.07 -10.64
C ARG A 309 7.82 -0.86 -9.37
N LEU A 310 8.50 -2.00 -9.49
CA LEU A 310 8.91 -2.79 -8.32
C LEU A 310 9.93 -2.05 -7.46
N LEU A 311 10.89 -1.34 -8.07
CA LEU A 311 11.82 -0.47 -7.34
C LEU A 311 11.08 0.66 -6.60
N ALA A 312 10.10 1.31 -7.23
CA ALA A 312 9.29 2.34 -6.58
C ALA A 312 8.39 1.77 -5.45
N ALA A 313 7.87 0.55 -5.63
CA ALA A 313 7.14 -0.17 -4.58
C ALA A 313 8.04 -0.53 -3.40
N LEU A 314 9.29 -0.92 -3.66
CA LEU A 314 10.30 -1.17 -2.63
C LEU A 314 10.64 0.11 -1.87
N ALA A 315 10.90 1.22 -2.57
CA ALA A 315 11.12 2.53 -1.95
C ALA A 315 9.95 2.95 -1.04
N SER A 316 8.71 2.76 -1.51
CA SER A 316 7.51 3.01 -0.71
C SER A 316 7.41 2.07 0.51
N THR A 317 7.87 0.83 0.38
CA THR A 317 7.91 -0.14 1.49
C THR A 317 8.92 0.26 2.55
N LEU A 318 10.11 0.72 2.14
CA LEU A 318 11.11 1.25 3.06
C LEU A 318 10.64 2.52 3.76
N GLU A 319 9.97 3.42 3.04
CA GLU A 319 9.36 4.62 3.61
C GLU A 319 8.27 4.27 4.64
N LEU A 320 7.39 3.31 4.31
CA LEU A 320 6.35 2.83 5.23
C LEU A 320 6.98 2.22 6.49
N TRP A 321 8.03 1.41 6.33
CA TRP A 321 8.77 0.83 7.46
C TRP A 321 9.36 1.92 8.36
N ARG A 322 10.00 2.95 7.78
CA ARG A 322 10.55 4.09 8.55
C ARG A 322 9.45 4.84 9.31
N LEU A 323 8.34 5.18 8.65
CA LEU A 323 7.22 5.90 9.26
C LEU A 323 6.55 5.08 10.37
N SER A 324 6.34 3.78 10.15
CA SER A 324 5.72 2.88 11.13
C SER A 324 6.51 2.72 12.44
N ARG A 325 7.82 3.03 12.42
CA ARG A 325 8.70 2.99 13.60
C ARG A 325 8.80 4.32 14.35
N ARG A 326 8.38 5.43 13.73
CA ARG A 326 8.55 6.80 14.27
C ARG A 326 7.23 7.56 14.23
N LEU A 327 6.17 6.93 14.71
CA LEU A 327 4.89 7.62 14.86
C LEU A 327 4.96 8.53 16.07
N THR A 328 4.49 9.76 15.89
CA THR A 328 4.33 10.74 16.96
C THR A 328 3.26 10.25 17.92
N ILE A 329 3.57 10.27 19.20
CA ILE A 329 2.64 9.92 20.27
C ILE A 329 1.69 11.11 20.49
N PRO A 330 0.37 10.90 20.40
CA PRO A 330 -0.60 11.95 20.71
C PRO A 330 -0.51 12.42 22.16
N ALA A 331 -0.74 13.71 22.41
CA ALA A 331 -0.79 14.27 23.76
C ALA A 331 -1.87 13.60 24.65
N ALA A 332 -2.94 13.07 24.04
CA ALA A 332 -3.96 12.30 24.74
C ALA A 332 -3.40 11.07 25.47
N LEU A 333 -2.32 10.45 24.97
CA LEU A 333 -1.67 9.33 25.64
C LEU A 333 -0.85 9.76 26.85
N CYS A 334 -0.26 10.96 26.82
CA CYS A 334 0.44 11.52 27.98
C CYS A 334 -0.54 11.74 29.14
N GLY A 335 -1.72 12.33 28.85
CA GLY A 335 -2.76 12.53 29.86
C GLY A 335 -3.30 11.22 30.41
N TYR A 336 -3.56 10.24 29.54
CA TYR A 336 -4.02 8.91 29.93
C TYR A 336 -3.02 8.17 30.83
N MET A 337 -1.72 8.26 30.54
CA MET A 337 -0.67 7.70 31.39
C MET A 337 -0.67 8.32 32.79
N GLY A 338 -0.82 9.64 32.89
CA GLY A 338 -0.95 10.33 34.18
C GLY A 338 -2.12 9.82 35.02
N VAL A 339 -3.27 9.53 34.40
CA VAL A 339 -4.44 8.96 35.10
C VAL A 339 -4.15 7.54 35.61
N LEU A 340 -3.45 6.70 34.85
CA LEU A 340 -3.09 5.34 35.26
C LEU A 340 -2.15 5.35 36.47
N LEU A 341 -1.14 6.22 36.48
CA LEU A 341 -0.18 6.34 37.59
C LEU A 341 -0.86 6.82 38.89
N VAL A 342 -1.80 7.76 38.80
CA VAL A 342 -2.56 8.24 39.96
C VAL A 342 -3.46 7.13 40.52
N ARG A 343 -4.12 6.35 39.66
CA ARG A 343 -4.96 5.21 40.09
C ARG A 343 -4.16 4.11 40.77
N ALA A 344 -2.98 3.77 40.24
CA ALA A 344 -2.09 2.79 40.84
C ALA A 344 -1.65 3.19 42.26
N HIS A 345 -1.34 4.48 42.47
CA HIS A 345 -0.99 4.99 43.81
C HIS A 345 -2.18 4.95 44.78
N ALA A 346 -3.39 5.28 44.32
CA ALA A 346 -4.58 5.26 45.17
C ALA A 346 -4.99 3.85 45.63
N GLU A 347 -4.60 2.80 44.91
CA GLU A 347 -4.91 1.40 45.24
C GLU A 347 -3.86 0.73 46.14
N THR A 348 -2.70 1.36 46.34
CA THR A 348 -1.59 0.85 47.18
C THR A 348 -1.54 1.47 48.57
N THR A 349 -2.23 2.59 48.81
CA THR A 349 -2.46 3.22 50.13
C THR A 349 -3.72 2.73 50.80
#